data_AF-A0A976L286-F1
#
_entry.id   AF-A0A976L286-F1
#
_cell.length_a   1.000
_cell.length_b   1.000
_cell.length_c   1.000
_cell.angle_alpha   90.00
_cell.angle_beta   90.00
_cell.angle_gamma   90.00
#
_symmetry.space_group_name_H-M   'P 1'
#
loop_
_entity.id
_entity.type
_entity.pdbx_description
1 polymer ?
#
loop_
_entity_poly.entity_id
_entity_poly.type
_entity_poly.pdbx_seq_one_letter_code
_entity_poly.pdbx_strand_id
1 'polypeptide(L)'
;MEKNLKKLTDEIIARVLELAELAGGEIIPELKWAQGTKDVLRVIRGATGGLRVLVDEGYFDNPRQLSEIIEKLKQEGRHYPSATISMGLLNLVKERVLMRFRDKGDKKWKYVTRK
;
A
#
# COMPACT_ATOMS: atom_id res chain seq x y z
N MET A 1 12.94 33.06 -6.13
CA MET A 1 12.27 32.10 -5.21
C MET A 1 12.91 30.70 -5.21
N GLU A 2 13.49 30.22 -6.32
CA GLU A 2 14.07 28.85 -6.40
C GLU A 2 15.24 28.56 -5.45
N LYS A 3 16.04 29.57 -5.07
CA LYS A 3 17.19 29.39 -4.16
C LYS A 3 16.79 28.87 -2.77
N ASN A 4 15.58 29.22 -2.30
CA ASN A 4 15.09 28.77 -0.99
C ASN A 4 14.62 27.31 -1.01
N LEU A 5 14.10 26.83 -2.15
CA LEU A 5 13.65 25.45 -2.29
C LEU A 5 14.82 24.48 -2.36
N LYS A 6 15.90 24.84 -3.06
CA LYS A 6 17.12 24.03 -3.09
C LYS A 6 17.74 23.93 -1.69
N LYS A 7 17.87 25.07 -1.00
CA LYS A 7 18.39 25.12 0.36
C LYS A 7 17.58 24.26 1.33
N LEU A 8 16.25 24.33 1.26
CA LEU A 8 15.35 23.50 2.08
C LEU A 8 15.51 22.01 1.75
N THR A 9 15.70 21.68 0.46
CA THR A 9 15.89 20.29 0.02
C THR A 9 17.21 19.73 0.55
N ASP A 10 18.29 20.51 0.45
CA ASP A 10 19.62 20.13 0.95
C ASP A 10 19.59 19.92 2.48
N GLU A 11 18.85 20.77 3.19
CA GLU A 11 18.68 20.66 4.64
C GLU A 11 17.88 19.41 5.03
N ILE A 12 16.79 19.08 4.32
CA ILE A 12 16.03 17.85 4.54
C ILE A 12 16.92 16.62 4.30
N ILE A 13 17.70 16.61 3.22
CA ILE A 13 18.61 15.51 2.90
C ILE A 13 19.63 15.32 4.03
N ALA A 14 20.27 16.39 4.50
CA ALA A 14 21.25 16.33 5.57
C ALA A 14 20.66 15.72 6.85
N ARG A 15 19.43 16.10 7.24
CA ARG A 15 18.76 15.56 8.43
C ARG A 15 18.38 14.10 8.31
N VAL A 16 17.97 13.66 7.12
CA VAL A 16 17.65 12.25 6.87
C VAL A 16 18.91 11.38 6.93
N LEU A 17 20.04 11.87 6.42
CA LEU A 17 21.33 11.17 6.51
C LEU A 17 21.78 11.02 7.98
N GLU A 18 21.69 12.10 8.76
CA GLU A 18 22.01 12.10 10.19
C GLU A 18 21.16 11.08 10.98
N LEU A 19 19.86 11.01 10.71
CA LEU A 19 18.97 10.03 11.34
C LEU A 19 19.32 8.58 10.98
N ALA A 20 19.70 8.34 9.72
CA ALA A 20 20.07 7.01 9.26
C ALA A 20 21.35 6.51 9.95
N GLU A 21 22.34 7.37 10.12
CA GLU A 21 23.57 7.07 10.88
C GLU A 21 23.27 6.77 12.35
N LEU A 22 22.45 7.58 13.01
CA LEU A 22 22.04 7.37 14.40
C LEU A 22 21.24 6.07 14.61
N ALA A 23 20.47 5.65 13.60
CA ALA A 23 19.73 4.39 13.62
C ALA A 23 20.59 3.15 13.29
N GLY A 24 21.90 3.33 13.01
CA GLY A 24 22.80 2.24 12.63
C GLY A 24 22.55 1.68 11.23
N GLY A 25 21.90 2.44 10.35
CA GLY A 25 21.63 2.04 8.97
C GLY A 25 22.80 2.34 8.05
N GLU A 26 23.23 1.37 7.23
CA GLU A 26 24.16 1.62 6.12
C GLU A 26 23.42 2.35 4.99
N ILE A 27 23.89 3.55 4.63
CA ILE A 27 23.30 4.34 3.54
C ILE A 27 23.91 3.87 2.22
N ILE A 28 23.14 3.14 1.41
CA ILE A 28 23.54 2.69 0.08
C ILE A 28 23.47 3.88 -0.89
N PRO A 29 24.60 4.43 -1.38
CA PRO A 29 24.60 5.67 -2.19
C PRO A 29 24.01 5.51 -3.58
N GLU A 30 23.91 4.27 -4.08
CA GLU A 30 23.45 3.93 -5.43
C GLU A 30 22.10 3.22 -5.43
N LEU A 31 21.12 3.77 -4.72
CA LEU A 31 19.75 3.49 -5.13
C LEU A 31 19.48 4.38 -6.36
N LYS A 32 19.41 3.78 -7.55
CA LYS A 32 19.02 4.48 -8.79
C LYS A 32 17.55 4.89 -8.71
N TRP A 33 17.25 6.12 -8.29
CA TRP A 33 15.86 6.60 -8.08
C TRP A 33 15.10 6.93 -9.38
N ALA A 34 15.57 6.50 -10.55
CA ALA A 34 15.07 7.04 -11.82
C ALA A 34 13.95 6.23 -12.52
N GLN A 35 13.63 5.01 -12.09
CA GLN A 35 12.54 4.21 -12.71
C GLN A 35 11.62 3.51 -11.70
N GLY A 36 12.13 3.04 -10.55
CA GLY A 36 11.33 2.29 -9.57
C GLY A 36 10.29 3.11 -8.80
N THR A 37 10.51 4.41 -8.58
CA THR A 37 9.60 5.25 -7.76
C THR A 37 8.25 5.50 -8.43
N LYS A 38 8.19 5.63 -9.76
CA LYS A 38 6.93 5.77 -10.50
C LYS A 38 6.10 4.48 -10.48
N ASP A 39 6.75 3.32 -10.54
CA ASP A 39 6.06 2.03 -10.46
C ASP A 39 5.62 1.73 -9.03
N VAL A 40 6.44 2.00 -8.02
CA VAL A 40 6.05 1.91 -6.60
C VAL A 40 4.88 2.86 -6.29
N LEU A 41 4.94 4.12 -6.75
CA LEU A 41 3.83 5.06 -6.61
C LEU A 41 2.59 4.64 -7.41
N ARG A 42 2.73 3.98 -8.57
CA ARG A 42 1.58 3.41 -9.32
C ARG A 42 0.98 2.21 -8.61
N VAL A 43 1.81 1.37 -8.00
CA VAL A 43 1.40 0.20 -7.20
C VAL A 43 0.67 0.63 -5.93
N ILE A 44 1.02 1.78 -5.32
CA ILE A 44 0.41 2.30 -4.08
C ILE A 44 -0.80 3.23 -4.36
N ARG A 45 -1.00 3.70 -5.59
CA ARG A 45 -2.10 4.61 -5.94
C ARG A 45 -3.44 3.88 -6.16
N GLY A 46 -4.52 4.57 -5.78
CA GLY A 46 -5.89 4.11 -5.97
C GLY A 46 -6.31 2.97 -5.03
N ALA A 47 -7.50 2.40 -5.28
CA ALA A 47 -8.06 1.36 -4.43
C ALA A 47 -7.18 0.11 -4.37
N THR A 48 -6.61 -0.33 -5.49
CA THR A 48 -5.71 -1.50 -5.52
C THR A 48 -4.46 -1.29 -4.67
N GLY A 49 -3.88 -0.08 -4.70
CA GLY A 49 -2.73 0.22 -3.86
C GLY A 49 -3.07 0.29 -2.37
N GLY A 50 -4.21 0.88 -2.01
CA GLY A 50 -4.72 0.80 -0.64
C GLY A 50 -4.94 -0.63 -0.17
N LEU A 51 -5.47 -1.50 -1.04
CA LEU A 51 -5.64 -2.91 -0.72
C LEU A 51 -4.31 -3.66 -0.58
N ARG A 52 -3.27 -3.31 -1.35
CA ARG A 52 -1.93 -3.90 -1.20
C ARG A 52 -1.29 -3.55 0.13
N VAL A 53 -1.43 -2.30 0.57
CA VAL A 53 -0.98 -1.88 1.91
C VAL A 53 -1.64 -2.75 2.99
N LEU A 54 -2.96 -2.97 2.89
CA LEU A 54 -3.67 -3.86 3.83
C LEU A 54 -3.20 -5.32 3.76
N VAL A 55 -2.76 -5.81 2.60
CA VAL A 55 -2.15 -7.14 2.47
C VAL A 55 -0.81 -7.18 3.19
N ASP A 56 0.05 -6.17 2.96
CA ASP A 56 1.38 -6.09 3.57
C ASP A 56 1.31 -5.94 5.09
N GLU A 57 0.26 -5.27 5.61
CA GLU A 57 -0.06 -5.16 7.04
C GLU A 57 -0.66 -6.45 7.65
N GLY A 58 -0.91 -7.49 6.86
CA GLY A 58 -1.48 -8.75 7.34
C GLY A 58 -2.99 -8.70 7.63
N TYR A 59 -3.72 -7.67 7.18
CA TYR A 59 -5.16 -7.52 7.44
C TYR A 59 -5.99 -8.71 6.90
N PHE A 60 -5.49 -9.33 5.82
CA PHE A 60 -6.08 -10.47 5.14
C PHE A 60 -5.57 -11.83 5.64
N ASP A 61 -4.82 -11.90 6.75
CA ASP A 61 -4.42 -13.17 7.37
C ASP A 61 -5.64 -13.98 7.85
N ASN A 62 -6.73 -13.28 8.16
CA ASN A 62 -8.03 -13.87 8.42
C ASN A 62 -9.02 -13.49 7.32
N PRO A 63 -10.02 -14.34 7.00
CA PRO A 63 -11.00 -14.05 5.96
C PRO A 63 -11.81 -12.78 6.26
N ARG A 64 -11.79 -11.82 5.32
CA ARG A 64 -12.50 -10.53 5.43
C ARG A 64 -13.60 -10.37 4.39
N GLN A 65 -14.73 -9.81 4.78
CA GLN A 65 -15.82 -9.43 3.88
C GLN A 65 -15.59 -8.04 3.29
N LEU A 66 -16.24 -7.78 2.15
CA LEU A 66 -16.16 -6.47 1.47
C LEU A 66 -16.53 -5.30 2.39
N SER A 67 -17.55 -5.45 3.25
CA SER A 67 -17.97 -4.39 4.18
C SER A 67 -16.87 -4.04 5.18
N GLU A 68 -16.20 -5.05 5.75
CA GLU A 68 -15.09 -4.87 6.71
C GLU A 68 -13.88 -4.19 6.04
N ILE A 69 -13.61 -4.54 4.78
CA ILE A 69 -12.51 -3.95 3.99
C ILE A 69 -12.80 -2.48 3.68
N ILE A 70 -14.03 -2.15 3.29
CA ILE A 70 -14.46 -0.76 3.04
C ILE A 70 -14.30 0.08 4.30
N GLU A 71 -14.73 -0.44 5.45
CA GLU A 71 -14.66 0.27 6.72
C GLU A 71 -13.21 0.50 7.16
N LYS A 72 -12.36 -0.52 7.05
CA LYS A 72 -10.92 -0.39 7.33
C LYS A 72 -10.23 0.64 6.43
N LEU A 73 -10.51 0.63 5.13
CA LEU A 73 -9.98 1.65 4.21
C LEU A 73 -10.45 3.06 4.59
N LYS A 74 -11.71 3.23 5.02
CA LYS A 74 -12.20 4.52 5.52
C LYS A 74 -11.49 4.96 6.79
N GLN A 75 -11.21 4.05 7.73
CA GLN A 75 -10.46 4.35 8.96
C GLN A 75 -9.04 4.85 8.66
N GLU A 76 -8.43 4.40 7.57
CA GLU A 76 -7.13 4.88 7.06
C GLU A 76 -7.23 6.17 6.22
N GLY A 77 -8.40 6.80 6.15
CA GLY A 77 -8.65 8.01 5.35
C GLY A 77 -8.75 7.75 3.85
N ARG A 78 -8.88 6.48 3.42
CA ARG A 78 -8.99 6.09 2.00
C ARG A 78 -10.45 5.88 1.61
N HIS A 79 -11.06 6.93 1.07
CA HIS A 79 -12.44 6.89 0.61
C HIS A 79 -12.52 6.50 -0.88
N TYR A 80 -13.02 5.29 -1.15
CA TYR A 80 -13.25 4.81 -2.51
C TYR A 80 -14.69 4.29 -2.68
N PRO A 81 -15.27 4.36 -3.89
CA PRO A 81 -16.51 3.67 -4.19
C PRO A 81 -16.38 2.15 -3.98
N SER A 82 -17.44 1.52 -3.48
CA SER A 82 -17.50 0.07 -3.24
C SER A 82 -17.16 -0.75 -4.50
N ALA A 83 -17.62 -0.30 -5.67
CA ALA A 83 -17.30 -0.94 -6.95
C ALA A 83 -15.79 -0.93 -7.25
N THR A 84 -15.10 0.18 -6.96
CA THR A 84 -13.66 0.32 -7.17
C THR A 84 -12.86 -0.60 -6.24
N ILE A 85 -13.28 -0.70 -4.98
CA ILE A 85 -12.68 -1.65 -4.01
C ILE A 85 -12.92 -3.08 -4.46
N SER A 86 -14.14 -3.40 -4.90
CA SER A 86 -14.50 -4.71 -5.42
C SER A 86 -13.62 -5.10 -6.61
N MET A 87 -13.43 -4.20 -7.57
CA MET A 87 -12.54 -4.43 -8.72
C MET A 87 -11.08 -4.61 -8.30
N GLY A 88 -10.59 -3.80 -7.35
CA GLY A 88 -9.24 -3.95 -6.79
C GLY A 88 -9.02 -5.31 -6.16
N LEU A 89 -9.98 -5.80 -5.36
CA LEU A 89 -9.93 -7.14 -4.75
C LEU A 89 -9.90 -8.24 -5.81
N LEU A 90 -10.72 -8.11 -6.87
CA LEU A 90 -10.71 -9.09 -7.97
C LEU A 90 -9.37 -9.11 -8.73
N ASN A 91 -8.73 -7.96 -8.89
CA ASN A 91 -7.39 -7.88 -9.49
C ASN A 91 -6.36 -8.61 -8.62
N LEU A 92 -6.37 -8.40 -7.31
CA LEU A 92 -5.48 -9.12 -6.38
C LEU A 92 -5.73 -10.63 -6.35
N VAL A 93 -6.98 -11.06 -6.58
CA VAL A 93 -7.29 -12.49 -6.76
C VAL A 93 -6.71 -13.03 -8.07
N LYS A 94 -6.83 -12.29 -9.18
CA LYS A 94 -6.24 -12.66 -10.48
C LYS A 94 -4.72 -12.74 -10.42
N GLU A 95 -4.10 -11.81 -9.69
CA GLU A 95 -2.66 -11.74 -9.45
C GLU A 95 -2.18 -12.78 -8.43
N ARG A 96 -3.09 -13.62 -7.90
CA ARG A 96 -2.79 -14.69 -6.94
C ARG A 96 -2.25 -14.19 -5.59
N VAL A 97 -2.48 -12.93 -5.24
CA VAL A 97 -2.16 -12.35 -3.93
C VAL A 97 -3.22 -12.75 -2.90
N LEU A 98 -4.50 -12.68 -3.30
CA LEU A 98 -5.63 -13.06 -2.47
C LEU A 98 -6.31 -14.32 -3.02
N MET A 99 -6.90 -15.10 -2.12
CA MET A 99 -7.93 -16.08 -2.42
C MET A 99 -9.28 -15.52 -2.00
N ARG A 100 -10.35 -15.91 -2.69
CA ARG A 100 -11.72 -15.66 -2.25
C ARG A 100 -12.51 -16.96 -2.14
N PHE A 101 -13.39 -17.04 -1.17
CA PHE A 101 -14.30 -18.16 -0.98
C PHE A 101 -15.63 -17.71 -0.38
N ARG A 102 -16.60 -18.62 -0.36
CA ARG A 102 -17.90 -18.45 0.30
C ARG A 102 -18.15 -19.67 1.17
N ASP A 103 -18.67 -19.45 2.37
CA ASP A 103 -19.13 -20.53 3.21
C ASP A 103 -20.43 -21.11 2.63
N LYS A 104 -20.69 -22.39 2.89
CA LYS A 104 -21.93 -23.04 2.47
C LYS A 104 -23.12 -22.33 3.11
N GLY A 105 -23.89 -21.62 2.28
CA GLY A 105 -25.07 -20.84 2.70
C GLY A 105 -24.85 -19.33 2.74
N ASP A 106 -23.61 -18.83 2.66
CA ASP A 106 -23.33 -17.39 2.62
C ASP A 106 -23.31 -16.87 1.16
N LYS A 107 -23.94 -15.72 0.94
CA LYS A 107 -23.92 -15.00 -0.34
C LYS A 107 -22.70 -14.08 -0.46
N LYS A 108 -22.02 -13.78 0.65
CA LYS A 108 -20.92 -12.83 0.73
C LYS A 108 -19.58 -13.50 0.48
N TRP A 109 -18.78 -12.91 -0.42
CA TRP A 109 -17.40 -13.34 -0.63
C TRP A 109 -16.54 -12.90 0.54
N LYS A 110 -15.70 -13.82 1.02
CA LYS A 110 -14.60 -13.54 1.94
C LYS A 110 -13.29 -13.59 1.18
N TYR A 111 -12.35 -12.73 1.56
CA TYR A 111 -11.02 -12.58 0.97
C TYR A 111 -9.96 -12.88 2.02
N VAL A 112 -8.95 -13.66 1.66
CA VAL A 112 -7.86 -14.07 2.53
C VAL A 112 -6.55 -14.11 1.74
N THR A 113 -5.42 -13.84 2.37
CA THR A 113 -4.10 -13.95 1.73
C THR A 113 -3.87 -15.37 1.25
N ARG A 114 -3.38 -15.52 0.01
CA ARG A 114 -2.97 -16.82 -0.51
C ARG A 114 -1.60 -17.17 0.09
N LYS A 115 -1.56 -18.24 0.90
CA LYS A 115 -0.32 -18.88 1.35
C LYS A 115 0.07 -20.03 0.42
#